data_AF-A0A7W4GXH3-F1
#
_entry.id   AF-A0A7W4GXH3-F1
#
_cell.length_a   1.000
_cell.length_b   1.000
_cell.length_c   1.000
_cell.angle_alpha   90.00
_cell.angle_beta   90.00
_cell.angle_gamma   90.00
#
_symmetry.space_group_name_H-M   'P 1'
#
loop_
_entity.id
_entity.type
_entity.pdbx_description
1 polymer ?
#
loop_
_entity_poly.entity_id
_entity_poly.type
_entity_poly.pdbx_seq_one_letter_code
_entity_poly.pdbx_strand_id
1 'polypeptide(L)'
;MRRRPRFAVQEPADGSVLRWPGATAKFALLGEVLWVGILMAVACLPLVTWPAAFAAGASHLRRFLRGESSTVAQFVDDVRRAMPGGVGVGAGSLLLGGLVALDLRIAADGALPGAAGIAVVLTAAAGVAAVLILTAAASWRPGLLWRGLLAEAPRRLSLSPFVAVMTAVALGLAVVITWQYLLLLVPALGVLTFAVVAIHERDLVDSAG
;
A
#
# COMPACT_ATOMS: atom_id res chain seq x y z
N MET A 1 -28.41 19.48 28.24
CA MET A 1 -27.98 19.83 26.87
C MET A 1 -26.46 20.03 26.84
N ARG A 2 -25.67 19.06 26.36
CA ARG A 2 -24.22 19.22 26.16
C ARG A 2 -23.97 19.76 24.75
N ARG A 3 -23.51 21.00 24.62
CA ARG A 3 -23.02 21.54 23.34
C ARG A 3 -21.79 20.72 22.93
N ARG A 4 -21.88 19.97 21.84
CA ARG A 4 -20.70 19.40 21.17
C ARG A 4 -19.86 20.57 20.63
N PRO A 5 -18.54 20.62 20.88
CA PRO A 5 -17.69 21.59 20.22
C PRO A 5 -17.75 21.33 18.72
N ARG A 6 -18.25 22.32 17.99
CA ARG A 6 -18.24 22.35 16.53
C ARG A 6 -16.78 22.60 16.16
N PHE A 7 -16.03 21.55 15.82
CA PHE A 7 -14.80 21.74 15.06
C PHE A 7 -15.25 22.37 13.74
N ALA A 8 -15.03 23.66 13.61
CA ALA A 8 -15.33 24.37 12.38
C ALA A 8 -14.55 23.64 11.28
N VAL A 9 -15.27 23.02 10.34
CA VAL A 9 -14.72 22.72 9.03
C VAL A 9 -14.22 24.06 8.52
N GLN A 10 -12.91 24.24 8.46
CA GLN A 10 -12.33 25.46 7.89
C GLN A 10 -12.76 25.48 6.43
N GLU A 11 -13.69 26.37 6.10
CA GLU A 11 -13.90 26.76 4.71
C GLU A 11 -12.57 27.35 4.22
N PRO A 12 -11.97 26.81 3.15
CA PRO A 12 -10.78 27.42 2.57
C PRO A 12 -11.13 28.87 2.20
N ALA A 13 -10.24 29.79 2.55
CA ALA A 13 -10.44 31.23 2.39
C ALA A 13 -10.69 31.70 0.93
N ASP A 14 -10.64 30.78 -0.04
CA ASP A 14 -10.76 31.00 -1.48
C ASP A 14 -12.03 30.36 -2.10
N GLY A 15 -12.95 29.83 -1.29
CA GLY A 15 -14.23 29.28 -1.79
C GLY A 15 -14.11 28.04 -2.72
N SER A 16 -12.91 27.52 -2.92
CA SER A 16 -12.67 26.29 -3.68
C SER A 16 -13.08 25.07 -2.85
N VAL A 17 -13.79 24.12 -3.44
CA VAL A 17 -14.06 22.84 -2.78
C VAL A 17 -12.72 22.13 -2.59
N LEU A 18 -12.28 21.95 -1.33
CA LEU A 18 -11.06 21.19 -1.05
C LEU A 18 -11.21 19.79 -1.64
N ARG A 19 -10.34 19.44 -2.57
CA ARG A 19 -10.31 18.10 -3.18
C ARG A 19 -10.10 16.99 -2.13
N TRP A 20 -9.38 17.32 -1.06
CA TRP A 20 -9.03 16.42 0.04
C TRP A 20 -9.33 17.06 1.41
N PRO A 21 -10.61 17.16 1.80
CA PRO A 21 -10.98 17.87 3.02
C PRO A 21 -10.39 17.21 4.28
N GLY A 22 -10.22 15.89 4.29
CA GLY A 22 -9.60 15.15 5.41
C GLY A 22 -8.09 15.33 5.55
N ALA A 23 -7.40 15.82 4.51
CA ALA A 23 -5.95 16.02 4.52
C ALA A 23 -5.52 17.40 5.06
N THR A 24 -6.46 18.30 5.33
CA THR A 24 -6.18 19.68 5.78
C THR A 24 -5.48 19.74 7.14
N ALA A 25 -5.92 18.89 8.08
CA ALA A 25 -5.32 18.78 9.39
C ALA A 25 -4.13 17.79 9.38
N LYS A 26 -2.92 18.29 9.14
CA LYS A 26 -1.69 17.48 9.02
C LYS A 26 -1.47 16.49 10.18
N PHE A 27 -1.76 16.90 11.42
CA PHE A 27 -1.65 16.00 12.58
C PHE A 27 -2.73 14.92 12.62
N ALA A 28 -3.95 15.24 12.19
CA ALA A 28 -5.02 14.25 12.07
C ALA A 28 -4.69 13.23 10.99
N LEU A 29 -4.14 13.69 9.85
CA LEU A 29 -3.64 12.82 8.80
C LEU A 29 -2.51 11.91 9.29
N LEU A 30 -1.51 12.46 10.00
CA LEU A 30 -0.44 11.63 10.58
C LEU A 30 -0.99 10.58 11.55
N GLY A 31 -1.92 10.97 12.40
CA GLY A 31 -2.60 10.06 13.33
C GLY A 31 -3.35 8.95 12.61
N GLU A 32 -4.08 9.29 11.54
CA GLU A 32 -4.80 8.31 10.73
C GLU A 32 -3.84 7.36 10.00
N VAL A 33 -2.76 7.89 9.43
CA VAL A 33 -1.73 7.07 8.76
C VAL A 33 -1.13 6.07 9.74
N LEU A 34 -0.81 6.50 10.97
CA LEU A 34 -0.29 5.60 12.01
C LEU A 34 -1.35 4.58 12.47
N TRP A 35 -2.61 5.01 12.59
CA TRP A 35 -3.73 4.14 12.95
C TRP A 35 -3.97 3.04 11.91
N VAL A 36 -3.96 3.40 10.61
CA VAL A 36 -4.02 2.44 9.50
C VAL A 36 -2.84 1.48 9.56
N GLY A 37 -1.64 1.97 9.87
CA GLY A 37 -0.46 1.13 10.09
C GLY A 37 -0.68 0.06 11.18
N ILE A 38 -1.33 0.42 12.29
CA ILE A 38 -1.68 -0.53 13.37
C ILE A 38 -2.70 -1.56 12.89
N LEU A 39 -3.79 -1.09 12.26
CA LEU A 39 -4.84 -1.97 11.73
C LEU A 39 -4.28 -2.97 10.73
N MET A 40 -3.38 -2.51 9.84
CA MET A 40 -2.69 -3.35 8.89
C MET A 40 -1.75 -4.34 9.57
N ALA A 41 -0.96 -3.92 10.55
CA ALA A 41 -0.07 -4.82 11.27
C ALA A 41 -0.84 -5.97 11.93
N VAL A 42 -2.00 -5.68 12.55
CA VAL A 42 -2.89 -6.71 13.10
C VAL A 42 -3.46 -7.60 12.00
N ALA A 43 -3.97 -7.02 10.92
CA ALA A 43 -4.53 -7.77 9.80
C ALA A 43 -3.49 -8.63 9.05
N CYS A 44 -2.21 -8.23 9.09
CA CYS A 44 -1.06 -8.93 8.51
C CYS A 44 -0.46 -10.00 9.44
N LEU A 45 -1.00 -10.25 10.65
CA LEU A 45 -0.46 -11.29 11.54
C LEU A 45 -0.36 -12.68 10.87
N PRO A 46 -1.34 -13.14 10.06
CA PRO A 46 -1.21 -14.39 9.31
C PRO A 46 -0.17 -14.34 8.17
N LEU A 47 0.41 -13.17 7.88
CA LEU A 47 1.26 -12.80 6.74
C LEU A 47 0.59 -12.97 5.37
N VAL A 48 -0.09 -14.08 5.12
CA VAL A 48 -0.78 -14.41 3.86
C VAL A 48 -1.90 -13.42 3.50
N THR A 49 -2.35 -12.64 4.47
CA THR A 49 -3.42 -11.64 4.33
C THR A 49 -2.90 -10.26 3.95
N TRP A 50 -1.58 -10.10 3.77
CA TRP A 50 -0.99 -8.78 3.52
C TRP A 50 -1.59 -8.01 2.32
N PRO A 51 -1.95 -8.64 1.18
CA PRO A 51 -2.55 -7.87 0.07
C PRO A 51 -3.95 -7.38 0.41
N ALA A 52 -4.73 -8.19 1.13
CA ALA A 52 -6.06 -7.81 1.60
C ALA A 52 -6.01 -6.71 2.66
N ALA A 53 -5.05 -6.79 3.58
CA ALA A 53 -4.79 -5.73 4.57
C ALA A 53 -4.38 -4.42 3.90
N PHE A 54 -3.51 -4.47 2.89
CA PHE A 54 -3.10 -3.29 2.12
C PHE A 54 -4.27 -2.68 1.33
N ALA A 55 -5.08 -3.52 0.66
CA ALA A 55 -6.27 -3.08 -0.05
C ALA A 55 -7.28 -2.36 0.87
N ALA A 56 -7.52 -2.93 2.06
CA ALA A 56 -8.38 -2.34 3.08
C ALA A 56 -7.78 -1.04 3.65
N GLY A 57 -6.47 -0.99 3.92
CA GLY A 57 -5.78 0.21 4.38
C GLY A 57 -5.87 1.35 3.37
N ALA A 58 -5.64 1.04 2.08
CA ALA A 58 -5.78 2.00 0.99
C ALA A 58 -7.23 2.50 0.85
N SER A 59 -8.22 1.61 1.01
CA SER A 59 -9.64 1.97 1.00
C SER A 59 -10.00 2.90 2.16
N HIS A 60 -9.59 2.54 3.37
CA HIS A 60 -9.81 3.31 4.59
C HIS A 60 -9.22 4.72 4.48
N LEU A 61 -7.99 4.83 3.98
CA LEU A 61 -7.30 6.10 3.85
C LEU A 61 -7.92 6.98 2.76
N ARG A 62 -8.38 6.41 1.63
CA ARG A 62 -9.15 7.17 0.65
C ARG A 62 -10.44 7.76 1.22
N ARG A 63 -11.18 7.00 2.03
CA ARG A 63 -12.38 7.49 2.73
C ARG A 63 -12.03 8.65 3.65
N PHE A 64 -10.98 8.49 4.46
CA PHE A 64 -10.48 9.55 5.33
C PHE A 64 -10.10 10.82 4.56
N LEU A 65 -9.33 10.69 3.47
CA LEU A 65 -8.90 11.83 2.64
C LEU A 65 -10.09 12.59 2.04
N ARG A 66 -11.17 11.88 1.69
CA ARG A 66 -12.44 12.45 1.20
C ARG A 66 -13.33 13.03 2.29
N GLY A 67 -12.94 12.95 3.56
CA GLY A 67 -13.75 13.39 4.70
C GLY A 67 -14.95 12.49 4.98
N GLU A 68 -14.95 11.27 4.44
CA GLU A 68 -15.96 10.25 4.71
C GLU A 68 -15.66 9.55 6.05
N SER A 69 -16.67 8.90 6.65
CA SER A 69 -16.44 8.09 7.86
C SER A 69 -15.50 6.91 7.57
N SER A 70 -14.40 6.80 8.33
CA SER A 70 -13.42 5.71 8.28
C SER A 70 -13.44 4.90 9.59
N THR A 71 -14.45 4.03 9.74
CA THR A 71 -14.59 3.20 10.96
C THR A 71 -13.77 1.91 10.89
N VAL A 72 -13.40 1.37 12.06
CA VAL A 72 -12.75 0.05 12.17
C VAL A 72 -13.64 -1.06 11.59
N ALA A 73 -14.96 -0.97 11.76
CA ALA A 73 -15.90 -1.94 11.20
C ALA A 73 -15.84 -1.99 9.66
N GLN A 74 -15.73 -0.83 9.00
CA GLN A 74 -15.56 -0.76 7.54
C GLN A 74 -14.20 -1.32 7.11
N PHE A 75 -13.13 -1.10 7.88
CA PHE A 75 -11.84 -1.73 7.60
C PHE A 75 -11.93 -3.26 7.66
N VAL A 76 -12.56 -3.82 8.70
CA VAL A 76 -12.73 -5.27 8.85
C VAL A 76 -13.58 -5.85 7.72
N ASP A 77 -14.64 -5.16 7.31
CA ASP A 77 -15.47 -5.56 6.17
C ASP A 77 -14.68 -5.52 4.85
N ASP A 78 -13.90 -4.47 4.63
CA ASP A 78 -13.02 -4.35 3.46
C ASP A 78 -11.96 -5.47 3.45
N VAL A 79 -11.35 -5.80 4.59
CA VAL A 79 -10.44 -6.97 4.71
C VAL A 79 -11.18 -8.24 4.32
N ARG A 80 -12.34 -8.52 4.92
CA ARG A 80 -13.13 -9.74 4.64
C ARG A 80 -13.51 -9.86 3.17
N ARG A 81 -13.85 -8.75 2.51
CA ARG A 81 -14.20 -8.71 1.09
C ARG A 81 -12.98 -8.82 0.17
N ALA A 82 -11.81 -8.37 0.62
CA ALA A 82 -10.56 -8.49 -0.13
C ALA A 82 -9.89 -9.86 0.05
N MET A 83 -10.27 -10.66 1.05
CA MET A 83 -9.70 -11.98 1.33
C MET A 83 -9.84 -13.00 0.19
N PRO A 84 -11.02 -13.18 -0.46
CA PRO A 84 -11.18 -14.11 -1.57
C PRO A 84 -10.24 -13.74 -2.72
N GLY A 85 -9.31 -14.62 -3.07
CA GLY A 85 -8.25 -14.36 -4.04
C GLY A 85 -7.03 -13.62 -3.45
N GLY A 86 -7.24 -12.68 -2.52
CA GLY A 86 -6.15 -11.95 -1.84
C GLY A 86 -5.22 -12.87 -1.05
N VAL A 87 -5.76 -13.91 -0.41
CA VAL A 87 -4.97 -14.96 0.25
C VAL A 87 -4.10 -15.73 -0.75
N GLY A 88 -4.61 -16.01 -1.95
CA GLY A 88 -3.83 -16.67 -3.00
C GLY A 88 -2.66 -15.80 -3.47
N VAL A 89 -2.89 -14.50 -3.64
CA VAL A 89 -1.84 -13.52 -3.96
C VAL A 89 -0.82 -13.41 -2.83
N GLY A 90 -1.27 -13.39 -1.58
CA GLY A 90 -0.41 -13.35 -0.41
C GLY A 90 0.43 -14.60 -0.26
N ALA A 91 -0.16 -15.78 -0.43
CA ALA A 91 0.56 -17.05 -0.40
C ALA A 91 1.59 -17.14 -1.54
N GLY A 92 1.20 -16.77 -2.76
CA GLY A 92 2.10 -16.77 -3.91
C GLY A 92 3.27 -15.80 -3.76
N SER A 93 3.03 -14.61 -3.21
CA SER A 93 4.09 -13.62 -2.97
C SER A 93 5.03 -14.02 -1.83
N LEU A 94 4.53 -14.62 -0.75
CA LEU A 94 5.36 -15.18 0.31
C LEU A 94 6.21 -16.35 -0.20
N LEU A 95 5.63 -17.24 -1.01
CA LEU A 95 6.34 -18.35 -1.63
C LEU A 95 7.44 -17.84 -2.58
N LEU A 96 7.12 -16.88 -3.45
CA LEU A 96 8.08 -16.25 -4.36
C LEU A 96 9.22 -15.57 -3.59
N GLY A 97 8.88 -14.78 -2.56
CA GLY A 97 9.87 -14.11 -1.71
C GLY A 97 10.76 -15.09 -0.96
N GLY A 98 10.18 -16.18 -0.43
CA GLY A 98 10.93 -17.26 0.22
C GLY A 98 11.88 -17.98 -0.74
N LEU A 99 11.45 -18.25 -1.97
CA LEU A 99 12.29 -18.87 -2.99
C LEU A 99 13.45 -17.95 -3.38
N VAL A 100 13.19 -16.67 -3.65
CA VAL A 100 14.22 -15.68 -3.95
C VAL A 100 15.22 -15.55 -2.79
N ALA A 101 14.75 -15.51 -1.54
CA ALA A 101 15.63 -15.46 -0.38
C ALA A 101 16.51 -16.72 -0.24
N LEU A 102 15.96 -17.90 -0.54
CA LEU A 102 16.71 -19.15 -0.57
C LEU A 102 17.77 -19.15 -1.67
N ASP A 103 17.39 -18.75 -2.89
CA ASP A 103 18.29 -18.68 -4.04
C ASP A 103 19.44 -17.71 -3.78
N LEU A 104 19.15 -16.53 -3.21
CA LEU A 104 20.15 -15.53 -2.83
C LEU A 104 21.10 -16.06 -1.75
N ARG A 105 20.59 -16.82 -0.78
CA ARG A 105 21.42 -17.44 0.26
C ARG A 105 22.36 -18.49 -0.33
N ILE A 106 21.87 -19.35 -1.22
CA ILE A 106 22.70 -20.36 -1.91
C ILE A 106 23.75 -19.68 -2.79
N ALA A 107 23.37 -18.61 -3.50
CA ALA A 107 24.28 -17.84 -4.34
C ALA A 107 25.39 -17.16 -3.54
N ALA A 108 25.14 -16.79 -2.27
CA ALA A 108 26.11 -16.16 -1.38
C ALA A 108 27.25 -17.11 -0.94
N ASP A 109 27.07 -18.43 -1.05
CA ASP A 109 28.08 -19.43 -0.65
C ASP A 109 29.26 -19.52 -1.64
N GLY A 110 29.30 -18.69 -2.68
CA GLY A 110 30.47 -18.47 -3.54
C GLY A 110 30.76 -19.56 -4.57
N ALA A 111 29.93 -20.61 -4.63
CA ALA A 111 30.13 -21.75 -5.52
C ALA A 111 29.77 -21.49 -7.01
N LEU A 112 29.05 -20.40 -7.31
CA LEU A 112 28.55 -20.11 -8.66
C LEU A 112 29.26 -18.90 -9.31
N PRO A 113 29.98 -19.09 -10.44
CA PRO A 113 30.41 -17.98 -11.29
C PRO A 113 29.17 -17.22 -11.79
N GLY A 114 29.09 -15.91 -11.53
CA GLY A 114 27.94 -15.08 -11.94
C GLY A 114 26.81 -14.94 -10.91
N ALA A 115 26.98 -15.44 -9.68
CA ALA A 115 26.02 -15.32 -8.58
C ALA A 115 25.49 -13.88 -8.35
N ALA A 116 26.35 -12.87 -8.49
CA ALA A 116 25.95 -11.47 -8.34
C ALA A 116 24.93 -11.00 -9.40
N GLY A 117 25.07 -11.43 -10.66
CA GLY A 117 24.13 -11.09 -11.73
C GLY A 117 22.76 -11.72 -11.50
N ILE A 118 22.75 -13.00 -11.11
CA ILE A 118 21.52 -13.73 -10.76
C ILE A 118 20.82 -13.04 -9.58
N ALA A 119 21.58 -12.65 -8.55
CA ALA A 119 21.04 -11.96 -7.38
C ALA A 119 20.34 -10.64 -7.74
N VAL A 120 20.94 -9.84 -8.62
CA VAL A 120 20.34 -8.59 -9.10
C VAL A 120 19.03 -8.85 -9.85
N VAL A 121 19.03 -9.82 -10.77
CA VAL A 121 17.84 -10.14 -11.58
C VAL A 121 16.69 -10.66 -10.71
N LEU A 122 16.97 -11.58 -9.79
CA LEU A 122 15.95 -12.14 -8.88
C LEU A 122 15.38 -11.07 -7.95
N THR A 123 16.25 -10.24 -7.37
CA THR A 123 15.82 -9.15 -6.48
C THR A 123 15.00 -8.11 -7.24
N ALA A 124 15.40 -7.75 -8.46
CA ALA A 124 14.65 -6.85 -9.33
C ALA A 124 13.28 -7.45 -9.69
N ALA A 125 13.23 -8.72 -10.08
CA ALA A 125 11.98 -9.41 -10.41
C ALA A 125 11.02 -9.47 -9.21
N ALA A 126 11.54 -9.75 -8.00
CA ALA A 126 10.76 -9.71 -6.77
C ALA A 126 10.23 -8.30 -6.47
N GLY A 127 11.06 -7.27 -6.65
CA GLY A 127 10.66 -5.87 -6.50
C GLY A 127 9.54 -5.47 -7.46
N VAL A 128 9.66 -5.84 -8.74
CA VAL A 128 8.63 -5.61 -9.77
C VAL A 128 7.32 -6.31 -9.39
N ALA A 129 7.38 -7.58 -8.98
CA ALA A 129 6.21 -8.34 -8.55
C ALA A 129 5.52 -7.68 -7.34
N ALA A 130 6.29 -7.22 -6.36
CA ALA A 130 5.75 -6.54 -5.18
C ALA A 130 5.07 -5.20 -5.55
N VAL A 131 5.69 -4.40 -6.43
CA VAL A 131 5.08 -3.16 -6.95
C VAL A 131 3.76 -3.45 -7.68
N LEU A 132 3.71 -4.48 -8.53
CA LEU A 132 2.48 -4.88 -9.22
C LEU A 132 1.36 -5.26 -8.23
N ILE A 133 1.68 -6.00 -7.17
CA ILE A 133 0.70 -6.36 -6.14
C ILE A 133 0.25 -5.13 -5.37
N LEU A 134 1.15 -4.21 -5.00
CA LEU A 134 0.79 -2.95 -4.34
C LEU A 134 -0.12 -2.09 -5.22
N THR A 135 0.16 -1.97 -6.51
CA THR A 135 -0.69 -1.26 -7.48
C THR A 135 -2.08 -1.91 -7.59
N ALA A 136 -2.14 -3.23 -7.67
CA ALA A 136 -3.39 -3.98 -7.70
C ALA A 136 -4.20 -3.78 -6.41
N ALA A 137 -3.55 -3.90 -5.25
CA ALA A 137 -4.16 -3.74 -3.94
C ALA A 137 -4.62 -2.28 -3.69
N ALA A 138 -3.81 -1.29 -4.09
CA ALA A 138 -4.21 0.12 -4.04
C ALA A 138 -5.43 0.40 -4.93
N SER A 139 -5.52 -0.27 -6.07
CA SER A 139 -6.65 -0.14 -7.02
C SER A 139 -7.89 -0.93 -6.60
N TRP A 140 -7.79 -1.79 -5.59
CA TRP A 140 -8.90 -2.63 -5.15
C TRP A 140 -10.11 -1.80 -4.68
N ARG A 141 -11.30 -2.27 -5.02
CA ARG A 141 -12.61 -1.78 -4.60
C ARG A 141 -13.54 -2.97 -4.35
N PRO A 142 -14.56 -2.84 -3.48
CA PRO A 142 -15.54 -3.91 -3.28
C PRO A 142 -16.16 -4.35 -4.62
N GLY A 143 -16.21 -5.66 -4.86
CA GLY A 143 -16.76 -6.25 -6.09
C GLY A 143 -15.73 -6.50 -7.21
N LEU A 144 -14.50 -5.99 -7.09
CA LEU A 144 -13.43 -6.27 -8.07
C LEU A 144 -12.70 -7.59 -7.77
N LEU A 145 -12.38 -8.33 -8.83
CA LEU A 145 -11.63 -9.59 -8.74
C LEU A 145 -10.12 -9.34 -8.79
N TRP A 146 -9.36 -9.98 -7.89
CA TRP A 146 -7.90 -9.89 -7.83
C TRP A 146 -7.20 -10.25 -9.14
N ARG A 147 -7.70 -11.26 -9.85
CA ARG A 147 -7.15 -11.66 -11.16
C ARG A 147 -7.19 -10.50 -12.17
N GLY A 148 -8.29 -9.76 -12.20
CA GLY A 148 -8.43 -8.59 -13.07
C GLY A 148 -7.51 -7.45 -12.65
N LEU A 149 -7.40 -7.19 -11.34
CA LEU A 149 -6.52 -6.15 -10.81
C LEU A 149 -5.04 -6.44 -11.11
N LEU A 150 -4.61 -7.69 -10.96
CA LEU A 150 -3.24 -8.11 -11.27
C LEU A 150 -2.95 -8.11 -12.78
N ALA A 151 -3.91 -8.53 -13.61
CA ALA A 151 -3.75 -8.48 -15.06
C ALA A 151 -3.65 -7.04 -15.59
N GLU A 152 -4.28 -6.10 -14.89
CA GLU A 152 -4.31 -4.68 -15.25
C GLU A 152 -3.09 -3.89 -14.77
N ALA A 153 -2.46 -4.33 -13.67
CA ALA A 153 -1.36 -3.61 -13.03
C ALA A 153 -0.17 -3.32 -13.98
N PRO A 154 0.31 -4.25 -14.83
CA PRO A 154 1.41 -3.97 -15.76
C PRO A 154 1.06 -2.86 -16.75
N ARG A 155 -0.16 -2.88 -17.29
CA ARG A 155 -0.62 -1.84 -18.23
C ARG A 155 -0.63 -0.47 -17.55
N ARG A 156 -1.19 -0.38 -16.34
CA ARG A 156 -1.22 0.88 -15.56
C ARG A 156 0.19 1.44 -15.32
N LEU A 157 1.11 0.59 -14.86
CA LEU A 157 2.49 1.02 -14.60
C LEU A 157 3.25 1.40 -15.88
N SER A 158 2.96 0.74 -17.01
CA SER A 158 3.56 1.09 -18.31
C SER A 158 3.10 2.45 -18.84
N LEU A 159 1.90 2.89 -18.46
CA LEU A 159 1.36 4.18 -18.86
C LEU A 159 1.87 5.32 -17.97
N SER A 160 2.30 5.02 -16.74
CA SER A 160 2.86 6.01 -15.82
C SER A 160 4.18 5.54 -15.18
N PRO A 161 5.33 5.85 -15.81
CA PRO A 161 6.66 5.57 -15.23
C PRO A 161 6.85 6.23 -13.86
N PHE A 162 6.22 7.38 -13.63
CA PHE A 162 6.26 8.08 -12.34
C PHE A 162 5.65 7.24 -11.22
N VAL A 163 4.45 6.68 -11.44
CA VAL A 163 3.78 5.81 -10.45
C VAL A 163 4.63 4.58 -10.16
N ALA A 164 5.21 3.96 -11.20
CA ALA A 164 6.06 2.79 -11.06
C ALA A 164 7.30 3.07 -10.19
N VAL A 165 8.06 4.13 -10.54
CA VAL A 165 9.31 4.47 -9.84
C VAL A 165 9.03 4.92 -8.41
N MET A 166 8.04 5.80 -8.18
CA MET A 166 7.74 6.28 -6.83
C MET A 166 7.18 5.19 -5.92
N THR A 167 6.37 4.26 -6.45
CA THR A 167 5.91 3.10 -5.70
C THR A 167 7.06 2.17 -5.34
N ALA A 168 7.99 1.93 -6.27
CA ALA A 168 9.20 1.13 -6.01
C ALA A 168 10.10 1.78 -4.95
N VAL A 169 10.30 3.09 -5.01
CA VAL A 169 11.07 3.85 -4.00
C VAL A 169 10.41 3.78 -2.64
N ALA A 170 9.10 4.02 -2.54
CA ALA A 170 8.36 3.94 -1.28
C ALA A 170 8.43 2.53 -0.66
N LEU A 171 8.27 1.48 -1.48
CA LEU A 171 8.43 0.10 -1.06
C LEU A 171 9.86 -0.19 -0.59
N GLY A 172 10.87 0.21 -1.36
CA GLY A 172 12.28 0.00 -1.01
C GLY A 172 12.65 0.66 0.31
N LEU A 173 12.22 1.91 0.54
CA LEU A 173 12.41 2.61 1.80
C LEU A 173 11.70 1.88 2.96
N ALA A 174 10.45 1.45 2.77
CA ALA A 174 9.73 0.70 3.80
C ALA A 174 10.44 -0.62 4.15
N VAL A 175 10.93 -1.37 3.16
CA VAL A 175 11.71 -2.60 3.37
C VAL A 175 12.99 -2.31 4.14
N VAL A 176 13.79 -1.32 3.71
CA VAL A 176 15.05 -0.96 4.38
C VAL A 176 14.82 -0.54 5.83
N ILE A 177 13.83 0.32 6.08
CA ILE A 177 13.52 0.82 7.42
C ILE A 177 13.09 -0.31 8.36
N THR A 178 12.17 -1.17 7.89
CA THR A 178 11.62 -2.27 8.70
C THR A 178 12.62 -3.40 8.91
N TRP A 179 13.53 -3.62 7.96
CA TRP A 179 14.66 -4.52 8.11
C TRP A 179 15.62 -4.06 9.20
N GLN A 180 15.94 -2.76 9.25
CA GLN A 180 16.86 -2.20 10.25
C GLN A 180 16.21 -2.12 11.64
N TYR A 181 14.92 -1.77 11.72
CA TYR A 181 14.20 -1.61 12.97
C TYR A 181 12.77 -2.15 12.85
N LEU A 182 12.55 -3.38 13.33
CA LEU A 182 11.24 -4.03 13.27
C LEU A 182 10.13 -3.21 13.97
N LEU A 183 10.48 -2.41 14.99
CA LEU A 183 9.53 -1.52 15.68
C LEU A 183 8.90 -0.47 14.74
N LEU A 184 9.57 -0.15 13.63
CA LEU A 184 9.06 0.79 12.62
C LEU A 184 8.12 0.14 11.59
N LEU A 185 7.80 -1.15 11.73
CA LEU A 185 6.85 -1.85 10.84
C LEU A 185 5.49 -1.16 10.78
N VAL A 186 4.93 -0.84 11.95
CA VAL A 186 3.62 -0.18 12.05
C VAL A 186 3.61 1.19 11.32
N PRO A 187 4.52 2.13 11.64
CA PRO A 187 4.64 3.38 10.87
C PRO A 187 4.89 3.17 9.37
N ALA A 188 5.79 2.25 9.01
CA ALA A 188 6.16 2.02 7.62
C ALA A 188 4.98 1.50 6.79
N LEU A 189 4.14 0.61 7.32
CA LEU A 189 2.92 0.14 6.65
C LEU A 189 1.94 1.28 6.37
N GLY A 190 1.71 2.13 7.37
CA GLY A 190 0.84 3.29 7.24
C GLY A 190 1.36 4.26 6.17
N VAL A 191 2.63 4.66 6.29
CA VAL A 191 3.28 5.61 5.37
C VAL A 191 3.37 5.06 3.96
N LEU A 192 3.71 3.78 3.78
CA LEU A 192 3.73 3.12 2.48
C LEU A 192 2.34 3.18 1.83
N THR A 193 1.30 2.84 2.58
CA THR A 193 -0.08 2.87 2.09
C THR A 193 -0.49 4.29 1.69
N PHE A 194 -0.18 5.28 2.53
CA PHE A 194 -0.41 6.69 2.21
C PHE A 194 0.32 7.15 0.96
N ALA A 195 1.62 6.86 0.86
CA ALA A 195 2.43 7.23 -0.29
C ALA A 195 1.86 6.63 -1.57
N VAL A 196 1.57 5.32 -1.57
CA VAL A 196 1.01 4.63 -2.74
C VAL A 196 -0.33 5.23 -3.15
N VAL A 197 -1.24 5.49 -2.19
CA VAL A 197 -2.53 6.15 -2.49
C VAL A 197 -2.31 7.55 -3.08
N ALA A 198 -1.46 8.37 -2.45
CA ALA A 198 -1.19 9.74 -2.91
C ALA A 198 -0.56 9.77 -4.32
N ILE A 199 0.37 8.87 -4.61
CA ILE A 199 1.00 8.73 -5.93
C ILE A 199 -0.05 8.40 -7.00
N HIS A 200 -0.95 7.43 -6.74
CA HIS A 200 -1.97 7.03 -7.70
C HIS A 200 -3.04 8.12 -7.90
N GLU A 201 -3.46 8.79 -6.84
CA GLU A 201 -4.44 9.88 -6.94
C GLU A 201 -3.88 11.10 -7.69
N ARG A 202 -2.57 11.37 -7.58
CA ARG A 202 -1.91 12.42 -8.37
C ARG A 202 -1.92 12.11 -9.87
N ASP A 203 -1.54 10.89 -10.24
CA ASP A 203 -1.46 10.46 -11.65
C ASP A 203 -2.83 10.52 -12.36
N LEU A 204 -3.91 10.21 -11.63
CA LEU A 204 -5.28 10.37 -12.12
C LEU A 204 -5.65 11.82 -12.41
N VAL A 205 -5.09 12.78 -11.68
CA VAL A 205 -5.31 14.22 -11.92
C VAL A 205 -4.51 14.67 -13.14
N ASP A 206 -3.24 14.28 -13.22
CA ASP A 206 -2.35 14.65 -14.32
C ASP A 206 -2.85 14.06 -15.66
N SER A 207 -3.55 12.92 -15.63
CA SER A 207 -4.14 12.28 -16.83
C SER A 207 -5.50 12.86 -17.27
N ALA A 208 -6.15 13.65 -16.40
CA ALA A 208 -7.50 14.18 -16.65
C ALA A 208 -7.51 15.67 -17.06
N GLY A 209 -6.36 16.34 -17.01
CA GLY A 209 -6.15 17.71 -17.48
C GLY A 209 -5.44 17.74 -18.82
#